data_AF-A0A3S3QWU9-F1
#
_entry.id   AF-A0A3S3QWU9-F1
#
_cell.length_a   1.000
_cell.length_b   1.000
_cell.length_c   1.000
_cell.angle_alpha   90.00
_cell.angle_beta   90.00
_cell.angle_gamma   90.00
#
_symmetry.space_group_name_H-M   'P 1'
#
loop_
_entity.id
_entity.type
_entity.pdbx_description
1 polymer ?
#
loop_
_entity_poly.entity_id
_entity_poly.type
_entity_poly.pdbx_seq_one_letter_code
_entity_poly.pdbx_strand_id
1 'polypeptide(L)'
;MSRLSGGEQARILIASLMRQPADILLLDEPTNDLDIPSLNVLEQSLNEFAGALVLVTHDRFMLDRICGQVLGFDGQDNASLFADYGQWLAALNGKGSQ
;
A
#
# COMPACT_ATOMS: atom_id res chain seq x y z
N MET A 1 -17.85 -11.97 -20.94
CA MET A 1 -16.47 -11.60 -20.56
C MET A 1 -16.23 -12.19 -19.18
N SER A 2 -15.35 -13.19 -19.04
CA SER A 2 -15.06 -13.75 -17.71
C SER A 2 -14.31 -12.71 -16.89
N ARG A 3 -14.91 -12.24 -15.79
CA ARG A 3 -14.19 -11.48 -14.77
C ARG A 3 -13.09 -12.39 -14.23
N LEU A 4 -11.84 -11.97 -14.41
CA LEU A 4 -10.70 -12.63 -13.78
C LEU A 4 -10.94 -12.65 -12.26
N SER A 5 -10.61 -13.76 -11.61
CA SER A 5 -10.59 -13.83 -10.15
C SER A 5 -9.57 -12.85 -9.58
N GLY A 6 -9.72 -12.44 -8.32
CA GLY A 6 -8.77 -11.56 -7.64
C GLY A 6 -7.33 -12.05 -7.77
N GLY A 7 -7.11 -13.36 -7.60
CA GLY A 7 -5.77 -13.95 -7.76
C GLY A 7 -5.22 -13.97 -9.18
N GLU A 8 -6.07 -14.00 -10.20
CA GLU A 8 -5.62 -13.83 -11.59
C GLU A 8 -5.26 -12.37 -11.87
N GLN A 9 -6.00 -11.40 -11.32
CA GLN A 9 -5.65 -9.98 -11.41
C GLN A 9 -4.35 -9.66 -10.68
N ALA A 10 -4.16 -10.18 -9.46
CA ALA A 10 -2.91 -10.01 -8.71
C ALA A 10 -1.71 -10.58 -9.47
N ARG A 11 -1.84 -11.80 -10.03
CA ARG A 11 -0.77 -12.42 -10.83
C ARG A 11 -0.45 -11.64 -12.10
N ILE A 12 -1.46 -11.10 -12.78
CA ILE A 12 -1.25 -10.27 -13.98
C ILE A 12 -0.60 -8.93 -13.61
N LEU A 13 -1.01 -8.31 -12.50
CA LEU A 13 -0.40 -7.09 -11.97
C LEU A 13 1.08 -7.35 -11.69
N ILE A 14 1.39 -8.38 -10.89
CA ILE A 14 2.78 -8.76 -10.55
C ILE A 14 3.59 -9.06 -11.83
N ALA A 15 3.05 -9.86 -12.76
CA ALA A 15 3.72 -10.15 -14.02
C ALA A 15 3.96 -8.89 -14.86
N SER A 16 3.09 -7.88 -14.75
CA SER A 16 3.27 -6.59 -15.42
C SER A 16 4.34 -5.74 -14.74
N LEU A 17 4.37 -5.74 -13.41
CA LEU A 17 5.40 -5.08 -12.60
C LEU A 17 6.79 -5.65 -12.87
N MET A 18 6.91 -6.98 -13.02
CA MET A 18 8.19 -7.62 -13.30
C MET A 18 8.66 -7.50 -14.76
N ARG A 19 7.80 -7.05 -15.69
CA ARG A 19 8.14 -6.96 -17.12
C ARG A 19 8.81 -5.65 -17.53
N GLN A 20 8.72 -4.60 -16.73
CA GLN A 20 9.36 -3.33 -17.02
C GLN A 20 10.28 -2.92 -15.87
N PRO A 21 11.52 -2.47 -16.14
CA PRO A 21 12.30 -1.81 -15.11
C PRO A 21 11.60 -0.51 -14.75
N ALA A 22 10.91 -0.50 -13.61
CA ALA A 22 10.29 0.68 -13.04
C ALA A 22 11.11 1.11 -11.82
N ASP A 23 11.50 2.39 -11.79
CA ASP A 23 12.17 2.96 -10.61
C ASP A 23 11.19 3.27 -9.49
N ILE A 24 9.92 3.54 -9.85
CA ILE A 24 8.85 3.90 -8.92
C ILE A 24 7.56 3.16 -9.32
N LEU A 25 6.91 2.56 -8.32
CA LEU A 25 5.61 1.93 -8.43
C LEU A 25 4.59 2.71 -7.60
N LEU A 26 3.48 3.13 -8.22
CA LEU A 26 2.34 3.75 -7.53
C LEU A 26 1.14 2.80 -7.58
N LEU A 27 0.59 2.47 -6.42
CA LEU A 27 -0.58 1.59 -6.29
C LEU A 27 -1.66 2.28 -5.47
N ASP A 28 -2.88 2.30 -6.03
CA ASP A 28 -4.08 2.81 -5.37
C ASP A 28 -5.05 1.65 -5.13
N GLU A 29 -5.26 1.32 -3.86
CA GLU A 29 -6.09 0.23 -3.36
C GLU A 29 -5.88 -1.13 -4.08
N PRO A 30 -4.63 -1.66 -4.11
CA PRO A 30 -4.30 -2.86 -4.88
C PRO A 30 -4.83 -4.16 -4.25
N THR A 31 -5.39 -4.09 -3.04
CA THR A 31 -5.93 -5.21 -2.28
C THR A 31 -7.39 -5.53 -2.62
N ASN A 32 -8.05 -4.65 -3.38
CA ASN A 32 -9.47 -4.80 -3.66
C ASN A 32 -9.75 -6.09 -4.45
N ASP A 33 -10.85 -6.77 -4.07
CA ASP A 33 -11.29 -8.04 -4.67
C ASP A 33 -10.27 -9.22 -4.57
N LEU A 34 -9.20 -9.08 -3.77
CA LEU A 34 -8.22 -10.16 -3.54
C LEU A 34 -8.63 -11.08 -2.39
N ASP A 35 -8.43 -12.38 -2.58
CA ASP A 35 -8.48 -13.35 -1.49
C ASP A 35 -7.16 -13.35 -0.69
N ILE A 36 -7.18 -13.94 0.52
CA ILE A 36 -6.02 -13.99 1.44
C ILE A 36 -4.76 -14.56 0.75
N PRO A 37 -4.82 -15.68 -0.01
CA PRO A 37 -3.66 -16.18 -0.72
C PRO A 37 -3.08 -15.19 -1.73
N SER A 38 -3.94 -14.46 -2.45
CA SER A 38 -3.50 -13.48 -3.44
C SER A 38 -2.90 -12.24 -2.80
N LEU A 39 -3.43 -11.81 -1.65
CA LEU A 39 -2.84 -10.75 -0.84
C LEU A 39 -1.41 -11.09 -0.42
N ASN A 40 -1.17 -12.32 0.06
CA ASN A 40 0.18 -12.74 0.47
C ASN A 40 1.18 -12.71 -0.71
N VAL A 41 0.74 -13.14 -1.90
CA VAL A 41 1.59 -13.13 -3.11
C VAL A 41 1.89 -11.69 -3.56
N LEU A 42 0.92 -10.79 -3.45
CA LEU A 42 1.11 -9.37 -3.69
C LEU A 42 2.10 -8.76 -2.69
N GLU A 43 1.87 -8.95 -1.38
CA GLU A 43 2.75 -8.47 -0.31
C GLU A 43 4.21 -8.92 -0.51
N GLN A 44 4.43 -10.20 -0.84
CA GLN A 44 5.77 -10.71 -1.12
C GLN A 44 6.39 -10.02 -2.34
N SER A 45 5.64 -9.86 -3.42
CA SER A 45 6.14 -9.24 -4.65
C SER A 45 6.50 -7.76 -4.45
N LEU A 46 5.73 -7.04 -3.63
CA LEU A 46 6.01 -5.64 -3.30
C LEU A 46 7.25 -5.49 -2.41
N ASN A 47 7.48 -6.44 -1.48
CA ASN A 47 8.71 -6.46 -0.67
C ASN A 47 9.97 -6.78 -1.49
N GLU A 48 9.83 -7.55 -2.57
CA GLU A 48 10.94 -7.90 -3.47
C GLU A 48 11.21 -6.84 -4.54
N PHE A 49 10.34 -5.84 -4.68
CA PHE A 49 10.50 -4.77 -5.66
C PHE A 49 11.69 -3.87 -5.30
N ALA A 50 12.67 -3.78 -6.21
CA ALA A 50 13.91 -3.04 -5.98
C ALA A 50 13.77 -1.50 -6.09
N GLY A 51 12.65 -1.01 -6.62
CA GLY A 51 12.37 0.42 -6.78
C GLY A 51 11.63 1.02 -5.57
N ALA A 52 11.25 2.29 -5.68
CA ALA A 52 10.43 2.94 -4.67
C ALA A 52 8.95 2.58 -4.84
N LEU A 53 8.26 2.32 -3.73
CA LEU A 53 6.82 2.04 -3.71
C LEU A 53 6.06 3.19 -3.05
N VAL A 54 5.01 3.66 -3.72
CA VAL A 54 3.98 4.52 -3.17
C VAL A 54 2.70 3.72 -3.13
N LEU A 55 2.23 3.40 -1.93
CA LEU A 55 1.03 2.60 -1.69
C LEU A 55 -0.04 3.47 -1.02
N VAL A 56 -1.22 3.49 -1.61
CA VAL A 56 -2.44 4.06 -1.01
C VAL A 56 -3.37 2.90 -0.70
N THR A 57 -3.69 2.70 0.58
CA THR A 57 -4.66 1.70 0.99
C THR A 57 -5.28 2.02 2.34
N HIS A 58 -6.50 1.54 2.56
CA HIS A 58 -7.17 1.50 3.85
C HIS A 58 -6.69 0.35 4.77
N ASP A 59 -5.87 -0.59 4.28
CA ASP A 59 -5.31 -1.66 5.10
C ASP A 59 -4.08 -1.19 5.91
N ARG A 60 -4.35 -0.80 7.17
CA ARG A 60 -3.30 -0.41 8.13
C ARG A 60 -2.21 -1.47 8.34
N PHE A 61 -2.56 -2.76 8.28
CA PHE A 61 -1.59 -3.82 8.51
C PHE A 61 -0.70 -4.02 7.29
N MET A 62 -1.20 -3.75 6.09
CA MET A 62 -0.39 -3.76 4.88
C MET A 62 0.59 -2.57 4.87
N LEU A 63 0.13 -1.38 5.26
CA LEU A 63 0.99 -0.20 5.41
C LEU A 63 2.16 -0.49 6.34
N ASP A 64 1.90 -1.03 7.53
CA ASP A 64 2.96 -1.35 8.51
C ASP A 64 3.87 -2.51 8.08
N ARG A 65 3.39 -3.43 7.22
CA ARG A 65 4.16 -4.58 6.74
C ARG A 65 5.04 -4.28 5.53
N ILE A 66 4.61 -3.35 4.67
CA ILE A 66 5.23 -3.10 3.37
C ILE A 66 5.93 -1.73 3.33
N CYS A 67 5.34 -0.70 3.92
CA CYS A 67 5.87 0.66 3.83
C CYS A 67 6.85 0.94 4.97
N GLY A 68 8.01 1.53 4.65
CA GLY A 68 8.98 1.97 5.65
C GLY A 68 8.63 3.32 6.31
N GLN A 69 7.72 4.09 5.71
CA GLN A 69 7.20 5.36 6.23
C GLN A 69 5.76 5.56 5.75
N VAL A 70 4.99 6.34 6.52
CA VAL A 70 3.62 6.72 6.20
C VAL A 70 3.55 8.22 5.98
N LEU A 71 3.02 8.64 4.83
CA LEU A 71 2.66 10.04 4.59
C LEU A 71 1.24 10.28 5.13
N GLY A 72 1.15 10.98 6.26
CA GLY A 72 -0.10 11.20 6.96
C GLY A 72 -0.57 12.65 6.84
N PHE A 73 -1.86 12.83 6.53
CA PHE A 73 -2.52 14.14 6.53
C PHE A 73 -3.09 14.46 7.90
N ASP A 74 -3.11 15.73 8.29
CA ASP A 74 -3.67 16.19 9.57
C ASP A 74 -5.09 16.77 9.48
N GLY A 75 -5.70 16.73 8.29
CA GLY A 75 -7.04 17.25 8.02
C GLY A 75 -7.11 18.76 7.79
N GLN A 76 -5.97 19.48 7.84
CA GLN A 76 -5.87 20.93 7.59
C GLN A 76 -4.85 21.21 6.46
N ASP A 77 -4.95 20.44 5.37
CA ASP A 77 -4.10 20.54 4.16
C ASP A 77 -2.59 20.36 4.40
N ASN A 78 -2.19 19.85 5.56
CA ASN A 78 -0.79 19.59 5.87
C ASN A 78 -0.51 18.08 5.92
N ALA A 79 0.65 17.70 5.38
CA ALA A 79 1.10 16.32 5.29
C ALA A 79 2.51 16.19 5.88
N SER A 80 2.70 15.15 6.70
CA SER A 80 3.96 14.86 7.36
C SER A 80 4.33 13.39 7.18
N LEU A 81 5.64 13.10 7.21
CA LEU A 81 6.13 11.72 7.24
C LEU A 81 6.15 11.19 8.67
N PHE A 82 5.69 9.96 8.82
CA PHE A 82 5.66 9.18 10.05
C PHE A 82 6.39 7.86 9.84
N ALA A 83 6.91 7.27 10.91
CA ALA A 83 7.60 5.98 10.88
C ALA A 83 6.62 4.83 10.59
N ASP A 84 5.39 4.93 11.10
CA ASP A 84 4.36 3.89 10.97
C ASP A 84 2.95 4.50 11.08
N TYR A 85 1.93 3.68 10.82
CA TYR A 85 0.54 4.10 10.91
C TYR A 85 0.15 4.52 12.34
N GLY A 86 0.70 3.86 13.36
CA GLY A 86 0.39 4.13 14.76
C GLY A 86 0.83 5.54 15.20
N GLN A 87 2.01 5.97 14.76
CA GLN A 87 2.53 7.31 15.02
C GLN A 87 1.65 8.37 14.35
N TRP A 88 1.23 8.15 13.11
CA TRP A 88 0.29 9.04 12.42
C TRP A 88 -1.04 9.13 13.17
N LEU A 89 -1.62 8.00 13.58
CA LEU A 89 -2.87 7.95 14.33
C LEU A 89 -2.78 8.69 15.67
N ALA A 90 -1.65 8.56 16.39
CA ALA A 90 -1.41 9.29 17.62
C ALA A 90 -1.34 10.81 17.39
N ALA A 91 -0.68 11.24 16.30
CA ALA A 91 -0.60 12.64 15.93
C ALA A 91 -1.97 13.25 15.58
N LEU A 92 -2.83 12.48 14.90
CA LEU A 92 -4.22 12.88 14.63
C LEU A 92 -5.03 13.04 15.91
N ASN A 93 -4.98 12.05 16.80
CA ASN A 93 -5.74 12.08 18.05
C ASN A 93 -5.27 13.18 19.02
N GLY A 94 -3.97 13.47 19.04
CA GLY A 94 -3.40 14.54 19.86
C GLY A 94 -3.82 15.96 19.45
N LYS A 95 -4.26 16.15 18.20
CA LYS A 95 -4.79 17.43 17.69
C LYS A 95 -6.28 17.65 17.97
N GLY A 96 -7.04 16.60 18.29
CA GLY A 96 -8.49 16.68 18.54
C GLY A 96 -8.90 17.12 19.96
N SER A 97 -7.96 17.50 20.82
CA SER A 97 -8.21 17.91 22.22
C SER A 97 -7.82 19.38 22.53
N GLN A 98 -7.75 20.23 21.51
CA GLN A 98 -7.66 21.70 21.69
C GLN A 98 -8.87 22.39 21.08
#